data_AF-A0A8T6PIQ5-F1
#
_entry.id   AF-A0A8T6PIQ5-F1
#
_cell.length_a   1.000
_cell.length_b   1.000
_cell.length_c   1.000
_cell.angle_alpha   90.00
_cell.angle_beta   90.00
_cell.angle_gamma   90.00
#
_symmetry.space_group_name_H-M   'P 1'
#
loop_
_entity.id
_entity.type
_entity.pdbx_description
1 polymer ?
#
loop_
_entity_poly.entity_id
_entity_poly.type
_entity_poly.pdbx_seq_one_letter_code
_entity_poly.pdbx_strand_id
1 'polypeptide(L)'
;MTQPTERLGLNVAAVRADFPILHQEVHPGKPLVFLDSAASSQKPEQVIEAISNYYRTMHANVHRGIYALSERATDAFEQARNKVKQFINAKSRREIIFTNNTTGSMNLLLQSWGRPNLGPGDVVILSEMEHHANIVPWQIMASEKGFTIKYVPVTNDFLLDMEAYTRLLNEGNVKAVSIMHVSNVLGTINP
;
A
#
# COMPACT_ATOMS: atom_id res chain seq x y z
N MET A 1 42.23 6.58 -7.30
CA MET A 1 41.24 7.02 -8.31
C MET A 1 40.26 5.88 -8.52
N THR A 2 39.16 5.89 -7.79
CA THR A 2 38.04 4.94 -7.94
C THR A 2 37.28 5.31 -9.22
N GLN A 3 37.12 4.35 -10.12
CA GLN A 3 36.35 4.56 -11.34
C GLN A 3 34.87 4.84 -10.98
N PRO A 4 34.19 5.77 -11.68
CA PRO A 4 32.77 6.00 -11.48
C PRO A 4 32.01 4.75 -11.91
N THR A 5 31.14 4.23 -11.05
CA THR A 5 30.17 3.20 -11.40
C THR A 5 29.30 3.73 -12.55
N GLU A 6 29.42 3.11 -13.73
CA GLU A 6 28.55 3.38 -14.87
C GLU A 6 27.10 3.09 -14.44
N ARG A 7 26.31 4.14 -14.16
CA ARG A 7 24.87 3.98 -14.03
C ARG A 7 24.35 3.63 -15.42
N LEU A 8 24.01 2.37 -15.66
CA LEU A 8 23.14 1.99 -16.78
C LEU A 8 21.88 2.88 -16.68
N GLY A 9 21.82 3.91 -17.54
CA GLY A 9 20.78 4.92 -17.48
C GLY A 9 19.41 4.32 -17.80
N LEU A 10 18.41 4.65 -16.97
CA LEU A 10 17.02 4.24 -17.22
C LEU A 10 16.55 4.82 -18.57
N ASN A 11 16.21 3.95 -19.53
CA ASN A 11 15.62 4.37 -20.80
C ASN A 11 14.12 4.71 -20.62
N VAL A 12 13.84 5.96 -20.26
CA VAL A 12 12.48 6.45 -20.02
C VAL A 12 11.60 6.35 -21.27
N ALA A 13 12.17 6.53 -22.48
CA ALA A 13 11.41 6.41 -23.72
C ALA A 13 10.88 4.99 -23.94
N ALA A 14 11.73 3.99 -23.68
CA ALA A 14 11.32 2.58 -23.73
C ALA A 14 10.25 2.26 -22.68
N VAL A 15 10.41 2.74 -21.43
CA VAL A 15 9.40 2.55 -20.39
C VAL A 15 8.07 3.22 -20.76
N ARG A 16 8.10 4.44 -21.30
CA ARG A 16 6.88 5.15 -21.74
C ARG A 16 6.16 4.45 -22.88
N ALA A 17 6.87 3.72 -23.74
CA ALA A 17 6.27 2.96 -24.83
C ALA A 17 5.32 1.87 -24.30
N ASP A 18 5.58 1.33 -23.11
CA ASP A 18 4.73 0.32 -22.48
C ASP A 18 3.40 0.87 -21.94
N PHE A 19 3.23 2.20 -21.83
CA PHE A 19 2.00 2.80 -21.29
C PHE A 19 1.17 3.43 -22.42
N PRO A 20 0.22 2.69 -23.02
CA PRO A 20 -0.54 3.16 -24.18
C PRO A 20 -1.28 4.48 -23.90
N ILE A 21 -1.78 4.65 -22.67
CA ILE A 21 -2.52 5.86 -22.26
C ILE A 21 -1.69 7.14 -22.36
N LEU A 22 -0.36 7.08 -22.31
CA LEU A 22 0.51 8.26 -22.38
C LEU A 22 0.68 8.81 -23.80
N HIS A 23 0.25 8.07 -24.82
CA HIS A 23 0.36 8.43 -26.24
C HIS A 23 -0.95 8.98 -26.80
N GLN A 24 -1.60 9.86 -26.02
CA GLN A 24 -2.84 10.52 -26.42
C GLN A 24 -2.79 12.03 -26.15
N GLU A 25 -3.71 12.74 -26.78
CA GLU A 25 -3.99 14.14 -26.49
C GLU A 25 -5.16 14.28 -25.52
N VAL A 26 -5.09 15.24 -24.59
CA VAL A 26 -6.22 15.56 -23.70
C VAL A 26 -7.15 16.60 -24.35
N HIS A 27 -6.57 17.47 -25.17
CA HIS A 27 -7.26 18.44 -26.01
C HIS A 27 -6.53 18.53 -27.36
N PRO A 28 -7.18 19.00 -28.44
CA PRO A 28 -6.53 19.11 -29.74
C PRO A 28 -5.18 19.84 -29.68
N GLY A 29 -4.11 19.15 -30.10
CA GLY A 29 -2.73 19.63 -30.10
C GLY A 29 -2.06 19.68 -28.72
N LYS A 30 -2.68 19.12 -27.66
CA LYS A 30 -2.14 19.11 -26.30
C LYS A 30 -1.88 17.67 -25.81
N PRO A 31 -0.62 17.21 -25.77
CA PRO A 31 -0.30 15.87 -25.29
C PRO A 31 -0.61 15.71 -23.80
N LEU A 32 -0.96 14.49 -23.39
CA LEU A 32 -1.18 14.16 -21.99
C LEU A 32 0.12 14.28 -21.17
N VAL A 33 0.09 15.12 -20.14
CA VAL A 33 1.10 15.20 -19.08
C VAL A 33 0.45 14.81 -17.75
N PHE A 34 0.59 13.54 -17.38
CA PHE A 34 -0.08 12.96 -16.21
C PHE A 34 0.79 13.10 -14.94
N LEU A 35 0.49 14.08 -14.10
CA LEU A 35 1.22 14.38 -12.85
C LEU A 35 0.39 14.06 -11.59
N ASP A 36 -0.44 13.03 -11.65
CA ASP A 36 -1.34 12.61 -10.57
C ASP A 36 -1.15 11.12 -10.17
N SER A 37 0.08 10.60 -10.33
CA SER A 37 0.38 9.19 -10.05
C SER A 37 0.30 8.82 -8.57
N ALA A 38 0.37 9.80 -7.66
CA ALA A 38 0.20 9.59 -6.23
C ALA A 38 -1.26 9.22 -5.86
N ALA A 39 -2.24 9.66 -6.67
CA ALA A 39 -3.63 9.24 -6.51
C ALA A 39 -3.89 7.86 -7.15
N SER A 40 -3.45 7.66 -8.40
CA SER A 40 -3.44 6.35 -9.06
C SER A 40 -2.47 6.33 -10.24
N SER A 41 -1.69 5.27 -10.38
CA SER A 41 -0.75 5.11 -11.49
C SER A 41 -1.43 4.64 -12.77
N GLN A 42 -0.80 4.95 -13.91
CA GLN A 42 -1.15 4.35 -15.19
C GLN A 42 -0.65 2.90 -15.26
N LYS A 43 -1.19 2.13 -16.20
CA LYS A 43 -0.99 0.68 -16.30
C LYS A 43 -0.22 0.39 -17.57
N PRO A 44 0.87 -0.38 -17.50
CA PRO A 44 1.59 -0.79 -18.70
C PRO A 44 0.80 -1.89 -19.42
N GLU A 45 1.05 -2.06 -20.72
CA GLU A 45 0.35 -3.00 -21.61
C GLU A 45 0.38 -4.43 -21.06
N GLN A 46 1.49 -4.85 -20.47
CA GLN A 46 1.68 -6.17 -19.90
C GLN A 46 0.68 -6.46 -18.76
N VAL A 47 0.27 -5.45 -17.99
CA VAL A 47 -0.75 -5.61 -16.93
C VAL A 47 -2.14 -5.70 -17.54
N ILE A 48 -2.43 -4.89 -18.57
CA ILE A 48 -3.71 -4.91 -19.30
C ILE A 48 -3.90 -6.28 -19.94
N GLU A 49 -2.89 -6.78 -20.64
CA GLU A 49 -2.91 -8.06 -21.32
C GLU A 49 -2.98 -9.24 -20.36
N ALA A 50 -2.34 -9.18 -19.18
CA ALA A 50 -2.49 -10.23 -18.17
C ALA A 50 -3.95 -10.38 -17.70
N ILE A 51 -4.65 -9.26 -17.47
CA ILE A 51 -6.06 -9.26 -17.07
C ILE A 51 -6.95 -9.73 -18.24
N SER A 52 -6.72 -9.19 -19.44
CA SER A 52 -7.43 -9.58 -20.68
C SER A 52 -7.32 -11.09 -20.93
N ASN A 53 -6.10 -11.64 -20.86
CA ASN A 53 -5.84 -13.05 -21.07
C ASN A 53 -6.49 -13.93 -19.99
N TYR A 54 -6.50 -13.50 -18.73
CA TYR A 54 -7.21 -14.23 -17.67
C TYR A 54 -8.69 -14.44 -18.03
N TYR A 55 -9.39 -13.35 -18.38
CA TYR A 55 -10.81 -13.41 -18.73
C TYR A 55 -11.10 -14.17 -20.03
N ARG A 56 -10.21 -14.06 -21.02
CA ARG A 56 -10.37 -14.74 -22.31
C ARG A 56 -10.14 -16.25 -22.24
N THR A 57 -9.26 -16.72 -21.33
CA THR A 57 -8.70 -18.09 -21.45
C THR A 57 -8.84 -18.98 -20.22
N MET A 58 -9.00 -18.42 -19.01
CA MET A 58 -8.89 -19.21 -17.78
C MET A 58 -9.80 -18.79 -16.63
N HIS A 59 -10.73 -17.84 -16.83
CA HIS A 59 -11.62 -17.39 -15.77
C HIS A 59 -12.47 -18.53 -15.18
N ALA A 60 -12.31 -18.78 -13.89
CA ALA A 60 -13.10 -19.70 -13.10
C ALA A 60 -13.01 -19.33 -11.60
N ASN A 61 -13.94 -19.83 -10.78
CA ASN A 61 -13.80 -19.70 -9.33
C ASN A 61 -12.58 -20.48 -8.84
N VAL A 62 -11.72 -19.80 -8.07
CA VAL A 62 -10.55 -20.42 -7.43
C VAL A 62 -10.96 -21.34 -6.28
N HIS A 63 -10.18 -22.39 -6.04
CA HIS A 63 -10.34 -23.36 -4.93
C HIS A 63 -11.66 -24.15 -4.89
N ARG A 64 -12.54 -24.02 -5.90
CA ARG A 64 -13.91 -24.57 -5.86
C ARG A 64 -14.20 -25.65 -6.91
N GLY A 65 -13.25 -26.00 -7.77
CA GLY A 65 -13.49 -26.95 -8.86
C GLY A 65 -12.35 -27.94 -9.05
N ILE A 66 -12.72 -29.15 -9.48
CA ILE A 66 -11.81 -30.23 -9.90
C ILE A 66 -11.64 -30.26 -11.44
N TYR A 67 -11.98 -29.15 -12.12
CA TYR A 67 -11.93 -29.04 -13.58
C TYR A 67 -10.81 -28.09 -13.99
N ALA A 68 -10.26 -28.31 -15.18
CA ALA A 68 -9.02 -27.70 -15.66
C ALA A 68 -8.97 -26.17 -15.56
N LEU A 69 -10.08 -25.46 -15.83
CA LEU A 69 -10.11 -24.00 -15.71
C LEU A 69 -10.02 -23.53 -14.25
N SER A 70 -10.67 -24.23 -13.31
CA SER A 70 -10.58 -23.89 -11.88
C SER A 70 -9.17 -24.13 -11.32
N GLU A 71 -8.50 -25.20 -11.75
CA GLU A 71 -7.10 -25.46 -11.39
C GLU A 71 -6.18 -24.35 -11.93
N ARG A 72 -6.30 -24.01 -13.23
CA ARG A 72 -5.50 -22.93 -13.85
C ARG A 72 -5.71 -21.58 -13.17
N ALA A 73 -6.96 -21.21 -12.87
CA ALA A 73 -7.27 -19.97 -12.17
C ALA A 73 -6.67 -19.96 -10.74
N THR A 74 -6.75 -21.09 -10.04
CA THR A 74 -6.20 -21.25 -8.69
C THR A 74 -4.68 -21.12 -8.69
N ASP A 75 -4.01 -21.78 -9.63
CA ASP A 75 -2.56 -21.71 -9.79
C ASP A 75 -2.10 -20.28 -10.11
N ALA A 76 -2.77 -19.60 -11.04
CA ALA A 76 -2.45 -18.20 -11.37
C ALA A 76 -2.61 -17.26 -10.15
N PHE A 77 -3.68 -17.43 -9.38
CA PHE A 77 -3.94 -16.66 -8.17
C PHE A 77 -2.90 -16.90 -7.07
N GLU A 78 -2.53 -18.15 -6.82
CA GLU A 78 -1.51 -18.48 -5.82
C GLU A 78 -0.09 -18.11 -6.28
N GLN A 79 0.19 -18.15 -7.58
CA GLN A 79 1.44 -17.59 -8.13
C GLN A 79 1.52 -16.07 -7.92
N ALA A 80 0.41 -15.33 -8.09
CA ALA A 80 0.38 -13.90 -7.76
C ALA A 80 0.69 -13.67 -6.27
N ARG A 81 0.17 -14.51 -5.36
CA ARG A 81 0.51 -14.46 -3.93
C ARG A 81 1.99 -14.68 -3.67
N ASN A 82 2.61 -15.64 -4.36
CA ASN A 82 4.05 -15.90 -4.25
C ASN A 82 4.90 -14.73 -4.78
N LYS A 83 4.48 -14.08 -5.88
CA LYS A 83 5.14 -12.89 -6.40
C LYS A 83 5.08 -11.72 -5.39
N VAL A 84 3.92 -11.49 -4.76
CA VAL A 84 3.79 -10.45 -3.71
C VAL A 84 4.68 -10.79 -2.52
N LYS A 85 4.67 -12.04 -2.06
CA LYS A 85 5.57 -12.50 -0.98
C LYS A 85 7.03 -12.16 -1.29
N GLN A 86 7.51 -12.46 -2.49
CA GLN A 86 8.87 -12.13 -2.91
C GLN A 86 9.11 -10.62 -3.01
N PHE A 87 8.15 -9.88 -3.56
CA PHE A 87 8.24 -8.43 -3.76
C PHE A 87 8.44 -7.67 -2.43
N ILE A 88 7.75 -8.08 -1.37
CA ILE A 88 7.89 -7.48 -0.04
C ILE A 88 8.80 -8.27 0.91
N ASN A 89 9.48 -9.31 0.41
CA ASN A 89 10.35 -10.20 1.19
C ASN A 89 9.68 -10.82 2.44
N ALA A 90 8.42 -11.22 2.35
CA ALA A 90 7.72 -11.91 3.44
C ALA A 90 8.26 -13.34 3.64
N LYS A 91 8.17 -13.89 4.86
CA LYS A 91 8.70 -15.23 5.17
C LYS A 91 7.83 -16.32 4.54
N SER A 92 6.51 -16.13 4.52
CA SER A 92 5.54 -17.10 4.04
C SER A 92 4.45 -16.46 3.20
N ARG A 93 3.95 -17.19 2.18
CA ARG A 93 2.77 -16.77 1.42
C ARG A 93 1.51 -16.67 2.29
N ARG A 94 1.48 -17.39 3.42
CA ARG A 94 0.37 -17.34 4.39
C ARG A 94 0.26 -16.00 5.11
N GLU A 95 1.31 -15.18 5.06
CA GLU A 95 1.32 -13.82 5.59
C GLU A 95 0.74 -12.80 4.59
N ILE A 96 0.45 -13.23 3.35
CA ILE A 96 -0.09 -12.38 2.29
C ILE A 96 -1.60 -12.57 2.20
N ILE A 97 -2.35 -11.56 2.62
CA ILE A 97 -3.81 -11.54 2.54
C ILE A 97 -4.21 -10.53 1.46
N PHE A 98 -4.92 -11.00 0.43
CA PHE A 98 -5.45 -10.12 -0.60
C PHE A 98 -6.72 -9.42 -0.08
N THR A 99 -6.76 -8.11 -0.23
CA THR A 99 -7.90 -7.25 0.08
C THR A 99 -8.16 -6.32 -1.12
N ASN A 100 -9.23 -5.53 -1.08
CA ASN A 100 -9.59 -4.65 -2.19
C ASN A 100 -8.64 -3.46 -2.35
N ASN A 101 -8.06 -2.97 -1.24
CA ASN A 101 -7.15 -1.81 -1.19
C ASN A 101 -6.56 -1.65 0.23
N THR A 102 -5.66 -0.68 0.40
CA THR A 102 -5.04 -0.34 1.69
C THR A 102 -6.09 -0.04 2.78
N THR A 103 -7.15 0.70 2.47
CA THR A 103 -8.24 1.00 3.42
C THR A 103 -8.94 -0.28 3.91
N GLY A 104 -9.18 -1.24 3.03
CA GLY A 104 -9.73 -2.54 3.36
C GLY A 104 -8.80 -3.37 4.24
N SER A 105 -7.49 -3.34 3.97
CA SER A 105 -6.47 -3.98 4.82
C SER A 105 -6.44 -3.39 6.23
N MET A 106 -6.49 -2.06 6.36
CA MET A 106 -6.53 -1.39 7.67
C MET A 106 -7.78 -1.77 8.45
N ASN A 107 -8.95 -1.81 7.80
CA ASN A 107 -10.19 -2.23 8.45
C ASN A 107 -10.15 -3.70 8.86
N LEU A 108 -9.57 -4.59 8.05
CA LEU A 108 -9.38 -5.99 8.41
C LEU A 108 -8.52 -6.12 9.68
N LEU A 109 -7.37 -5.43 9.71
CA LEU A 109 -6.48 -5.41 10.89
C LEU A 109 -7.24 -4.95 12.13
N LEU A 110 -7.98 -3.86 12.02
CA LEU A 110 -8.71 -3.30 13.16
C LEU A 110 -9.82 -4.22 13.64
N GLN A 111 -10.66 -4.73 12.74
CA GLN A 111 -11.78 -5.57 13.16
C GLN A 111 -11.31 -6.93 13.69
N SER A 112 -10.24 -7.51 13.13
CA SER A 112 -9.74 -8.82 13.54
C SER A 112 -8.78 -8.77 14.74
N TRP A 113 -7.92 -7.75 14.83
CA TRP A 113 -6.95 -7.60 15.92
C TRP A 113 -7.30 -6.45 16.87
N GLY A 114 -7.57 -5.24 16.36
CA GLY A 114 -7.84 -4.08 17.21
C GLY A 114 -9.05 -4.27 18.13
N ARG A 115 -10.17 -4.74 17.58
CA ARG A 115 -11.44 -4.91 18.32
C ARG A 115 -11.32 -5.82 19.55
N PRO A 116 -10.69 -7.00 19.49
CA PRO A 116 -10.51 -7.83 20.69
C PRO A 116 -9.37 -7.40 21.62
N ASN A 117 -8.40 -6.60 21.17
CA ASN A 117 -7.17 -6.31 21.93
C ASN A 117 -7.07 -4.90 22.51
N LEU A 118 -7.97 -3.98 22.14
CA LEU A 118 -7.94 -2.59 22.59
C LEU A 118 -9.12 -2.28 23.52
N GLY A 119 -8.85 -1.49 24.56
CA GLY A 119 -9.84 -1.01 25.49
C GLY A 119 -9.39 0.23 26.30
N PRO A 120 -10.15 0.59 27.34
CA PRO A 120 -9.84 1.75 28.17
C PRO A 120 -8.44 1.67 28.77
N GLY A 121 -7.70 2.78 28.70
CA GLY A 121 -6.32 2.88 29.21
C GLY A 121 -5.23 2.44 28.23
N ASP A 122 -5.59 1.86 27.08
CA ASP A 122 -4.63 1.59 26.00
C ASP A 122 -4.36 2.86 25.18
N VAL A 123 -3.17 2.93 24.59
CA VAL A 123 -2.73 4.01 23.71
C VAL A 123 -2.39 3.46 22.32
N VAL A 124 -2.90 4.12 21.29
CA VAL A 124 -2.48 3.95 19.89
C VAL A 124 -1.77 5.23 19.45
N ILE A 125 -0.60 5.08 18.84
CA ILE A 125 0.17 6.21 18.30
C ILE A 125 0.01 6.26 16.78
N LEU A 126 -0.36 7.43 16.26
CA LEU A 126 -0.37 7.79 14.84
C LEU A 126 0.60 8.97 14.60
N SER A 127 0.78 9.39 13.35
CA SER A 127 1.43 10.67 13.02
C SER A 127 0.39 11.72 12.59
N GLU A 128 0.74 13.01 12.63
CA GLU A 128 -0.13 14.06 12.07
C GLU A 128 -0.20 14.04 10.53
N MET A 129 0.75 13.37 9.86
CA MET A 129 0.80 13.28 8.39
C MET A 129 0.00 12.12 7.81
N GLU A 130 -0.74 11.35 8.64
CA GLU A 130 -1.43 10.15 8.19
C GLU A 130 -2.49 10.41 7.09
N HIS A 131 -2.59 9.49 6.14
CA HIS A 131 -3.73 9.47 5.21
C HIS A 131 -4.99 9.07 5.98
N HIS A 132 -6.17 9.60 5.61
CA HIS A 132 -7.43 9.33 6.32
C HIS A 132 -7.76 7.83 6.48
N ALA A 133 -7.33 6.99 5.53
CA ALA A 133 -7.45 5.52 5.61
C ALA A 133 -6.74 4.90 6.84
N ASN A 134 -5.72 5.58 7.39
CA ASN A 134 -4.99 5.22 8.60
C ASN A 134 -5.33 6.13 9.80
N ILE A 135 -6.40 6.93 9.74
CA ILE A 135 -6.88 7.75 10.88
C ILE A 135 -8.30 7.36 11.26
N VAL A 136 -9.24 7.50 10.32
CA VAL A 136 -10.68 7.40 10.59
C VAL A 136 -11.05 6.06 11.22
N PRO A 137 -10.54 4.90 10.73
CA PRO A 137 -10.86 3.62 11.36
C PRO A 137 -10.41 3.51 12.82
N TRP A 138 -9.27 4.12 13.18
CA TRP A 138 -8.80 4.16 14.58
C TRP A 138 -9.70 5.05 15.43
N GLN A 139 -10.08 6.23 14.93
CA GLN A 139 -10.95 7.17 15.67
C GLN A 139 -12.33 6.56 15.95
N ILE A 140 -12.92 5.89 14.95
CA ILE A 140 -14.18 5.16 15.12
C ILE A 140 -14.03 4.11 16.21
N MET A 141 -12.99 3.27 16.14
CA MET A 141 -12.81 2.22 17.15
C MET A 141 -12.50 2.78 18.53
N ALA A 142 -11.74 3.87 18.64
CA ALA A 142 -11.47 4.56 19.89
C ALA A 142 -12.76 5.04 20.54
N SER A 143 -13.69 5.58 19.75
CA SER A 143 -15.01 6.00 20.24
C SER A 143 -15.86 4.82 20.74
N GLU A 144 -15.73 3.64 20.13
CA GLU A 144 -16.45 2.42 20.54
C GLU A 144 -15.81 1.73 21.76
N LYS A 145 -14.48 1.81 21.90
CA LYS A 145 -13.68 0.99 22.83
C LYS A 145 -13.06 1.77 23.98
N GLY A 146 -13.00 3.09 23.89
CA GLY A 146 -12.48 3.95 24.95
C GLY A 146 -10.95 4.00 25.08
N PHE A 147 -10.18 3.51 24.12
CA PHE A 147 -8.72 3.71 24.09
C PHE A 147 -8.36 5.13 23.62
N THR A 148 -7.14 5.57 23.88
CA THR A 148 -6.66 6.90 23.50
C THR A 148 -5.80 6.85 22.24
N ILE A 149 -5.97 7.83 21.35
CA ILE A 149 -5.08 8.04 20.22
C ILE A 149 -4.17 9.23 20.54
N LYS A 150 -2.86 9.05 20.36
CA LYS A 150 -1.87 10.14 20.41
C LYS A 150 -1.22 10.31 19.04
N TYR A 151 -0.85 11.54 18.71
CA TYR A 151 -0.24 11.87 17.41
C TYR A 151 1.20 12.33 17.62
N VAL A 152 2.11 11.78 16.82
CA VAL A 152 3.48 12.29 16.69
C VAL A 152 3.44 13.52 15.79
N PRO A 153 3.94 14.68 16.25
CA PRO A 153 3.92 15.90 15.47
C PRO A 153 4.88 15.86 14.30
N VAL A 154 4.61 16.73 13.32
CA VAL A 154 5.50 16.99 12.20
C VAL A 154 6.30 18.26 12.45
N THR A 155 7.61 18.17 12.27
CA THR A 155 8.53 19.31 12.40
C THR A 155 8.38 20.29 11.23
N ASN A 156 8.96 21.48 11.36
CA ASN A 156 8.95 22.49 10.28
C ASN A 156 9.71 22.02 9.02
N ASP A 157 10.56 20.99 9.13
CA ASP A 157 11.25 20.37 8.01
C ASP A 157 10.42 19.25 7.35
N PHE A 158 9.13 19.13 7.70
CA PHE A 158 8.22 18.09 7.21
C PHE A 158 8.63 16.66 7.57
N LEU A 159 9.43 16.52 8.62
CA LEU A 159 9.88 15.24 9.18
C LEU A 159 9.09 14.88 10.44
N LEU A 160 8.97 13.58 10.70
CA LEU A 160 8.40 13.06 11.93
C LEU A 160 9.27 13.45 13.15
N ASP A 161 8.68 14.04 14.19
CA ASP A 161 9.41 14.35 15.42
C ASP A 161 9.71 13.07 16.22
N MET A 162 10.93 12.55 16.04
CA MET A 162 11.39 11.31 16.68
C MET A 162 11.61 11.44 18.19
N GLU A 163 11.86 12.65 18.70
CA GLU A 163 11.94 12.88 20.14
C GLU A 163 10.55 12.79 20.77
N ALA A 164 9.56 13.44 20.14
CA ALA A 164 8.16 13.33 20.56
C ALA A 164 7.66 11.88 20.45
N TYR A 165 7.97 11.17 19.37
CA TYR A 165 7.63 9.76 19.22
C TYR A 165 8.18 8.92 20.39
N THR A 166 9.46 9.12 20.72
CA THR A 166 10.12 8.40 21.82
C THR A 166 9.48 8.71 23.18
N ARG A 167 9.14 9.98 23.44
CA ARG A 167 8.41 10.36 24.66
C ARG A 167 7.04 9.69 24.74
N LEU A 168 6.26 9.75 23.65
CA LEU A 168 4.94 9.14 23.56
C LEU A 168 4.97 7.63 23.80
N LEU A 169 5.99 6.95 23.27
CA LEU A 169 6.22 5.52 23.50
C LEU A 169 6.48 5.20 24.97
N ASN A 170 7.31 6.00 25.65
CA ASN A 170 7.73 5.72 27.02
C ASN A 170 6.66 6.06 28.07
N GLU A 171 5.80 7.05 27.80
CA GLU A 171 4.80 7.54 28.75
C GLU A 171 3.47 6.76 28.71
N GLY A 172 3.19 6.06 27.61
CA GLY A 172 1.90 5.41 27.38
C GLY A 172 1.90 3.91 27.63
N ASN A 173 0.73 3.35 28.00
CA ASN A 173 0.44 1.93 27.78
C ASN A 173 0.16 1.68 26.30
N VAL A 174 1.20 1.82 25.47
CA VAL A 174 1.10 1.74 24.01
C VAL A 174 0.84 0.31 23.56
N LYS A 175 -0.26 0.10 22.84
CA LYS A 175 -0.63 -1.20 22.25
C LYS A 175 -0.37 -1.29 20.75
N ALA A 176 -0.41 -0.16 20.06
CA ALA A 176 -0.13 -0.09 18.63
C ALA A 176 0.52 1.23 18.24
N VAL A 177 1.33 1.15 17.19
CA VAL A 177 1.87 2.28 16.44
C VAL A 177 1.48 2.05 14.99
N SER A 178 0.81 3.02 14.36
CA SER A 178 0.43 2.94 12.95
C SER A 178 0.90 4.19 12.22
N ILE A 179 1.98 4.06 11.45
CA ILE A 179 2.67 5.16 10.79
C ILE A 179 2.79 4.86 9.29
N MET A 180 2.56 5.86 8.46
CA MET A 180 2.80 5.77 7.02
C MET A 180 4.31 5.63 6.71
N HIS A 181 4.66 4.83 5.70
CA HIS A 181 6.05 4.71 5.25
C HIS A 181 6.48 5.94 4.44
N VAL A 182 5.64 6.39 3.50
CA VAL A 182 5.89 7.58 2.67
C VAL A 182 4.65 8.45 2.66
N SER A 183 4.81 9.76 2.87
CA SER A 183 3.70 10.72 2.80
C SER A 183 3.24 10.94 1.36
N ASN A 184 1.95 10.73 1.11
CA ASN A 184 1.32 11.01 -0.18
C ASN A 184 1.15 12.52 -0.46
N VAL A 185 1.44 13.37 0.52
CA VAL A 185 1.37 14.84 0.39
C VAL A 185 2.78 15.43 0.41
N LEU A 186 3.56 15.12 1.43
CA LEU A 186 4.87 15.74 1.66
C LEU A 186 6.00 15.03 0.90
N GLY A 187 5.81 13.77 0.49
CA GLY A 187 6.86 12.94 -0.10
C GLY A 187 7.90 12.46 0.91
N THR A 188 7.77 12.82 2.19
CA THR A 188 8.65 12.39 3.28
C THR A 188 8.66 10.87 3.41
N ILE A 189 9.86 10.28 3.48
CA ILE A 189 10.07 8.86 3.80
C ILE A 189 10.40 8.78 5.29
N ASN A 190 9.56 8.12 6.06
CA ASN A 190 9.75 7.99 7.51
C ASN A 190 10.81 6.93 7.85
N PRO A 191 11.57 7.13 8.95
CA PRO A 191 12.64 6.22 9.38
C PRO A 191 12.14 4.90 9.96
#